data_AF-A0A354BFG9-F1
#
_entry.id   AF-A0A354BFG9-F1
#
_cell.length_a   1.000
_cell.length_b   1.000
_cell.length_c   1.000
_cell.angle_alpha   90.00
_cell.angle_beta   90.00
_cell.angle_gamma   90.00
#
_symmetry.space_group_name_H-M   'P 1'
#
loop_
_entity.id
_entity.type
_entity.pdbx_description
1 polymer ?
#
loop_
_entity_poly.entity_id
_entity_poly.type
_entity_poly.pdbx_seq_one_letter_code
_entity_poly.pdbx_strand_id
1 'polypeptide(L)' 'PPQISIYRGPILRLCESPEEVVQEVYDTVVHELGHHVGLDDDEMPY' A
#
# COMPACT_ATOMS: atom_id res chain seq x y z
N PRO A 1 6.80 -12.48 -13.47
CA PRO A 1 5.57 -11.73 -13.10
C PRO A 1 5.96 -10.51 -12.28
N PRO A 2 5.21 -9.39 -12.35
CA PRO A 2 5.40 -8.28 -11.43
C PRO A 2 5.16 -8.74 -9.99
N GLN A 3 5.91 -8.17 -9.05
CA GLN A 3 5.84 -8.49 -7.62
C GLN A 3 5.83 -7.20 -6.82
N ILE A 4 4.98 -7.13 -5.80
CA ILE A 4 4.95 -6.07 -4.81
C ILE A 4 5.45 -6.68 -3.49
N SER A 5 6.42 -6.03 -2.85
CA SER A 5 6.97 -6.48 -1.57
C SER A 5 6.39 -5.66 -0.43
N ILE A 6 5.80 -6.33 0.56
CA ILE A 6 5.26 -5.69 1.76
C ILE A 6 6.18 -5.97 2.94
N TYR A 7 6.59 -4.91 3.64
CA TYR A 7 7.44 -5.01 4.81
C TYR A 7 6.59 -4.91 6.09
N ARG A 8 6.42 -6.04 6.78
CA ARG A 8 5.61 -6.13 8.00
C ARG A 8 6.03 -5.14 9.11
N GLY A 9 7.35 -4.91 9.27
CA GLY A 9 7.87 -4.05 10.34
C GLY A 9 7.38 -2.60 10.26
N PRO A 10 7.56 -1.90 9.12
CA PRO A 10 6.99 -0.58 8.87
C PRO A 10 5.48 -0.51 9.09
N ILE A 11 4.70 -1.41 8.48
CA ILE A 11 3.23 -1.43 8.58
C ILE A 11 2.79 -1.49 10.05
N LEU A 12 3.32 -2.44 10.83
CA LEU A 12 2.93 -2.61 12.24
C LEU A 12 3.37 -1.47 13.16
N ARG A 13 4.29 -0.59 12.73
CA ARG A 13 4.64 0.60 13.52
C ARG A 13 3.66 1.75 13.33
N LEU A 14 2.84 1.69 12.28
CA LEU A 14 1.86 2.73 11.93
C LEU A 14 0.43 2.36 12.33
N CYS A 15 0.15 1.08 12.59
CA CYS A 15 -1.18 0.58 12.92
C CYS A 15 -1.29 0.12 14.38
N GLU A 16 -2.43 0.40 15.00
CA GLU A 16 -2.83 0.01 16.36
C GLU A 16 -3.84 -1.15 16.38
N SER A 17 -4.44 -1.50 15.23
CA SER A 17 -5.40 -2.60 15.10
C SER A 17 -5.15 -3.50 13.87
N PRO A 18 -5.61 -4.77 13.88
CA PRO A 18 -5.57 -5.63 12.71
C PRO A 18 -6.30 -5.05 11.49
N GLU A 19 -7.39 -4.33 11.71
CA GLU A 19 -8.18 -3.68 10.67
C GLU A 19 -7.37 -2.58 9.97
N GLU A 20 -6.65 -1.76 10.73
CA GLU A 20 -5.72 -0.76 10.19
C GLU A 20 -4.58 -1.40 9.39
N VAL A 21 -4.05 -2.55 9.85
CA VAL A 21 -3.03 -3.28 9.09
C VAL A 21 -3.55 -3.75 7.73
N VAL A 22 -4.80 -4.23 7.68
CA VAL A 22 -5.41 -4.64 6.42
C VAL A 22 -5.58 -3.46 5.47
N GLN A 23 -6.02 -2.31 6.00
CA GLN A 23 -6.19 -1.08 5.21
C GLN A 23 -4.83 -0.57 4.69
N GLU A 24 -3.83 -0.47 5.54
CA GLU A 24 -2.50 0.01 5.16
C GLU A 24 -1.83 -0.89 4.09
N VAL A 25 -2.00 -2.21 4.21
CA VAL A 25 -1.52 -3.15 3.18
C VAL A 25 -2.27 -2.97 1.87
N TYR A 26 -3.60 -2.78 1.93
CA TYR A 26 -4.41 -2.52 0.74
C TYR A 26 -3.95 -1.24 0.04
N ASP A 27 -3.83 -0.15 0.79
CA ASP A 27 -3.42 1.16 0.27
C ASP A 27 -2.04 1.08 -0.37
N THR A 28 -1.06 0.47 0.32
CA THR A 28 0.30 0.25 -0.21
C THR A 28 0.26 -0.52 -1.54
N VAL A 29 -0.54 -1.60 -1.63
CA VAL A 29 -0.61 -2.41 -2.85
C VAL A 29 -1.25 -1.63 -3.99
N VAL A 30 -2.32 -0.87 -3.72
CA VAL A 30 -2.99 -0.05 -4.74
C VAL A 30 -2.06 1.05 -5.24
N HIS A 31 -1.31 1.70 -4.34
CA HIS A 31 -0.32 2.73 -4.69
C HIS A 31 0.75 2.21 -5.64
N GLU A 32 1.38 1.09 -5.27
CA GLU A 32 2.44 0.48 -6.09
C GLU A 32 1.90 -0.07 -7.42
N LEU A 33 0.65 -0.57 -7.44
CA LEU A 33 0.00 -0.97 -8.67
C LEU A 33 -0.29 0.24 -9.57
N GLY A 34 -0.74 1.36 -9.01
CA GLY A 34 -0.97 2.62 -9.72
C GLY A 34 0.28 3.10 -10.43
N HIS A 35 1.40 3.18 -9.71
CA HIS A 35 2.70 3.52 -10.30
C HIS A 35 3.14 2.51 -11.37
N HIS A 36 2.89 1.22 -11.16
CA HIS A 36 3.21 0.20 -12.16
C HIS A 36 2.43 0.39 -13.48
N VAL A 37 1.21 0.94 -13.43
CA VAL A 37 0.40 1.23 -14.62
C VAL A 37 0.57 2.66 -15.15
N GLY A 38 1.43 3.47 -14.52
CA GLY A 38 1.79 4.82 -14.99
C GLY A 38 0.95 5.95 -14.41
N LEU A 39 0.30 5.73 -13.27
CA LEU A 39 -0.37 6.79 -12.51
C LEU A 39 0.59 7.51 -11.57
N ASP A 40 0.48 8.83 -11.54
CA ASP A 40 1.12 9.69 -10.54
C ASP A 40 0.24 9.79 -9.27
N ASP A 41 0.82 10.28 -8.17
CA ASP A 41 0.15 10.33 -6.85
C ASP A 41 -1.17 11.11 -6.85
N ASP A 42 -1.24 12.19 -7.63
CA ASP A 42 -2.42 13.05 -7.74
C ASP A 42 -3.55 12.45 -8.60
N GLU A 43 -3.26 11.35 -9.30
CA GLU A 43 -4.25 10.60 -10.08
C GLU A 43 -4.91 9.47 -9.27
N MET A 44 -4.42 9.20 -8.05
CA MET A 44 -4.91 8.13 -7.17
C MET A 44 -5.80 8.67 -6.06
N PRO A 45 -6.88 7.95 -5.67
CA PRO A 45 -7.75 8.37 -4.58
C PRO A 45 -7.01 8.29 -3.24
N TYR A 46 -7.13 9.35 -2.43
CA TYR A 46 -6.72 9.42 -1.03
C TYR A 46 -7.93 9.21 -0.10
#